data_AF-A0A5E4IWB4-F1
#
_entry.id   AF-A0A5E4IWB4-F1
#
_cell.length_a   1.000
_cell.length_b   1.000
_cell.length_c   1.000
_cell.angle_alpha   90.00
_cell.angle_beta   90.00
_cell.angle_gamma   90.00
#
_symmetry.space_group_name_H-M   'P 1'
#
loop_
_entity.id
_entity.type
_entity.pdbx_description
1 polymer ?
#
loop_
_entity_poly.entity_id
_entity_poly.type
_entity_poly.pdbx_seq_one_letter_code
_entity_poly.pdbx_strand_id
1 'polypeptide(L)'
;MRHMSEMDQQRLKSLRKQLAIRLGLAAFIMPILFFSMAGTLQYWQGWLYWAVLFIPMLVVVSHFLKADPERLWRRMEYKEKEREQRAFVFLATVVLAAEFLAISCDLRQHGLNQVSPLVVLAADTGVFLGYCLFVWVLKENSYASRIIVVEVGQKVIDTGPTLSLAIPCT
;
A
#
# COMPACT_ATOMS: atom_id res chain seq x y z
N MET A 1 -6.34 21.70 31.13
CA MET A 1 -6.61 21.49 29.68
C MET A 1 -5.46 21.91 28.75
N ARG A 2 -4.18 21.95 29.20
CA ARG A 2 -3.03 22.37 28.36
C ARG A 2 -2.02 21.24 28.07
N HIS A 3 -2.12 20.09 28.75
CA HIS A 3 -1.17 18.97 28.60
C HIS A 3 -1.55 17.95 27.50
N MET A 4 -2.81 17.95 27.04
CA MET A 4 -3.30 16.98 26.05
C MET A 4 -2.78 17.28 24.63
N SER A 5 -2.47 18.54 24.28
CA SER A 5 -2.02 18.89 22.92
C SER A 5 -0.54 18.64 22.63
N GLU A 6 0.35 18.66 23.63
CA GLU A 6 1.79 18.46 23.40
C GLU A 6 2.14 17.01 23.09
N MET A 7 1.52 16.05 23.81
CA MET A 7 1.69 14.63 23.53
C MET A 7 1.12 14.25 22.15
N ASP A 8 -0.02 14.81 21.76
CA ASP A 8 -0.62 14.58 20.44
C ASP A 8 0.22 15.18 19.31
N GLN A 9 0.83 16.36 19.54
CA GLN A 9 1.78 16.96 18.60
C GLN A 9 3.08 16.15 18.47
N GLN A 10 3.64 15.65 19.57
CA GLN A 10 4.82 14.78 19.53
C GLN A 10 4.52 13.45 18.83
N ARG A 11 3.35 12.85 19.07
CA ARG A 11 2.88 11.63 18.39
C ARG A 11 2.68 11.85 16.90
N LEU A 12 2.07 12.96 16.50
CA LEU A 12 1.88 13.27 15.08
C LEU A 12 3.23 13.51 14.38
N LYS A 13 4.18 14.17 15.05
CA LYS A 13 5.55 14.35 14.52
C LYS A 13 6.27 13.01 14.37
N SER A 14 6.16 12.10 15.33
CA SER A 14 6.79 10.78 15.25
C SER A 14 6.15 9.91 14.16
N LEU A 15 4.82 9.95 14.01
CA LEU A 15 4.07 9.29 12.93
C LEU A 15 4.51 9.80 11.55
N ARG A 16 4.56 11.13 11.37
CA ARG A 16 5.03 11.75 10.12
C ARG A 16 6.46 11.34 9.79
N LYS A 17 7.36 11.35 10.79
CA LYS A 17 8.74 10.93 10.62
C LYS A 17 8.84 9.46 10.21
N GLN A 18 8.10 8.56 10.85
CA GLN A 18 8.08 7.14 10.50
C GLN A 18 7.53 6.89 9.08
N LEU A 19 6.42 7.54 8.72
CA LEU A 19 5.86 7.48 7.37
C LEU A 19 6.84 8.02 6.33
N ALA A 20 7.44 9.18 6.58
CA ALA A 20 8.42 9.78 5.67
C ALA A 20 9.65 8.88 5.48
N ILE A 21 10.18 8.30 6.56
CA ILE A 21 11.32 7.37 6.49
C ILE A 21 10.93 6.12 5.71
N ARG A 22 9.80 5.47 6.02
CA ARG A 22 9.40 4.22 5.37
C ARG A 22 9.06 4.43 3.89
N LEU A 23 8.26 5.44 3.57
CA LEU A 23 7.88 5.77 2.21
C LEU A 23 9.08 6.26 1.41
N GLY A 24 9.94 7.09 2.01
CA GLY A 24 11.18 7.54 1.39
C GLY A 24 12.12 6.37 1.09
N LEU A 25 12.39 5.51 2.07
CA LEU A 25 13.22 4.32 1.86
C LEU A 25 12.63 3.43 0.76
N ALA A 26 11.33 3.16 0.77
CA ALA A 26 10.69 2.38 -0.28
C ALA A 26 10.80 3.08 -1.65
N ALA A 27 10.60 4.40 -1.71
CA ALA A 27 10.66 5.20 -2.93
C ALA A 27 12.03 5.18 -3.58
N PHE A 28 13.11 5.13 -2.80
CA PHE A 28 14.48 5.11 -3.34
C PHE A 28 15.04 3.70 -3.52
N ILE A 29 14.84 2.79 -2.55
CA ILE A 29 15.40 1.44 -2.59
C ILE A 29 14.80 0.64 -3.74
N MET A 30 13.49 0.76 -4.00
CA MET A 30 12.83 -0.03 -5.05
C MET A 30 13.38 0.29 -6.45
N PRO A 31 13.44 1.56 -6.92
CA PRO A 31 14.09 1.91 -8.17
C PRO A 31 15.56 1.48 -8.21
N ILE A 32 16.32 1.71 -7.13
CA ILE A 32 17.75 1.36 -7.12
C ILE A 32 17.94 -0.15 -7.34
N LEU A 33 17.17 -0.99 -6.62
CA LEU A 33 17.24 -2.44 -6.79
C LEU A 33 16.82 -2.85 -8.21
N PHE A 34 15.72 -2.31 -8.71
CA PHE A 34 15.21 -2.65 -10.03
C PHE A 34 16.16 -2.22 -11.17
N PHE A 35 16.56 -0.95 -11.19
CA PHE A 35 17.41 -0.42 -12.24
C PHE A 35 18.86 -0.90 -12.16
N SER A 36 19.37 -1.24 -10.96
CA SER A 36 20.68 -1.88 -10.82
C SER A 36 20.70 -3.27 -11.45
N MET A 37 19.61 -4.02 -11.35
CA MET A 37 19.49 -5.34 -11.99
C MET A 37 19.22 -5.24 -13.50
N ALA A 38 18.37 -4.31 -13.91
CA ALA A 38 18.14 -4.00 -15.33
C ALA A 38 19.41 -3.52 -16.04
N GLY A 39 20.34 -2.88 -15.31
CA GLY A 39 21.59 -2.34 -15.86
C GLY A 39 21.40 -1.07 -16.71
N THR A 40 20.20 -0.48 -16.71
CA THR A 40 19.88 0.74 -17.45
C THR A 40 18.84 1.57 -16.72
N LEU A 41 18.98 2.89 -16.75
CA LEU A 41 17.99 3.85 -16.26
C LEU A 41 17.07 4.37 -17.37
N GLN A 42 17.36 4.06 -18.64
CA GLN A 42 16.61 4.53 -19.81
C GLN A 42 15.36 3.68 -20.08
N TYR A 43 14.77 3.10 -19.03
CA TYR A 43 13.58 2.27 -19.11
C TYR A 43 12.37 3.04 -18.57
N TRP A 44 11.67 3.72 -19.47
CA TRP A 44 10.57 4.62 -19.13
C TRP A 44 9.35 3.87 -18.58
N GLN A 45 9.13 2.63 -19.01
CA GLN A 45 8.05 1.77 -18.52
C GLN A 45 8.22 1.48 -17.02
N GLY A 46 9.45 1.25 -16.57
CA GLY A 46 9.76 1.06 -15.15
C GLY A 46 9.49 2.33 -14.33
N TRP A 47 9.83 3.51 -14.86
CA TRP A 47 9.51 4.78 -14.23
C TRP A 47 8.01 5.05 -14.18
N LEU A 48 7.28 4.71 -15.24
CA LEU A 48 5.82 4.86 -15.29
C LEU A 48 5.15 3.95 -14.27
N TYR A 49 5.49 2.66 -14.24
CA TYR A 49 4.95 1.72 -13.27
C TYR A 49 5.26 2.13 -11.83
N TRP A 50 6.50 2.58 -11.57
CA TRP A 50 6.88 3.13 -10.26
C TRP A 50 6.03 4.34 -9.89
N ALA A 51 5.80 5.27 -10.81
CA ALA A 51 4.97 6.45 -10.58
C ALA A 51 3.51 6.10 -10.31
N VAL A 52 2.94 5.13 -11.04
CA VAL A 52 1.57 4.63 -10.87
C VAL A 52 1.38 4.01 -9.49
N LEU A 53 2.39 3.38 -8.91
CA LEU A 53 2.32 2.85 -7.54
C LEU A 53 2.56 3.93 -6.48
N PHE A 54 3.59 4.76 -6.64
CA PHE A 54 4.02 5.69 -5.60
C PHE A 54 3.14 6.95 -5.51
N ILE A 55 2.71 7.53 -6.63
CA ILE A 55 1.95 8.79 -6.61
C ILE A 55 0.61 8.61 -5.87
N PRO A 56 -0.23 7.62 -6.21
CA PRO A 56 -1.48 7.39 -5.50
C PRO A 56 -1.26 7.06 -4.02
N MET A 57 -0.21 6.31 -3.70
CA MET A 57 0.18 6.02 -2.31
C MET A 57 0.47 7.29 -1.52
N LEU A 58 1.24 8.22 -2.08
CA LEU A 58 1.54 9.50 -1.43
C LEU A 58 0.28 10.35 -1.23
N VAL A 59 -0.63 10.36 -2.22
CA VAL A 59 -1.91 11.07 -2.13
C VAL A 59 -2.77 10.49 -1.00
N VAL A 60 -2.92 9.17 -0.96
CA VAL A 60 -3.72 8.47 0.04
C VAL A 60 -3.16 8.68 1.44
N VAL A 61 -1.86 8.50 1.65
CA VAL A 61 -1.23 8.71 2.96
C VAL A 61 -1.37 10.17 3.39
N SER A 62 -1.17 11.12 2.48
CA SER A 62 -1.33 12.54 2.78
C SER A 62 -2.77 12.90 3.12
N HIS A 63 -3.74 12.29 2.45
CA HIS A 63 -5.16 12.48 2.72
C HIS A 63 -5.53 11.94 4.11
N PHE A 64 -5.17 10.69 4.43
CA PHE A 64 -5.44 10.09 5.74
C PHE A 64 -4.71 10.80 6.87
N LEU A 65 -3.48 11.28 6.65
CA LEU A 65 -2.72 12.03 7.66
C LEU A 65 -3.39 13.36 8.04
N LYS A 66 -4.14 13.97 7.12
CA LYS A 66 -4.91 15.20 7.37
C LYS A 66 -6.31 14.92 7.93
N ALA A 67 -6.98 13.89 7.40
CA ALA A 67 -8.36 13.59 7.74
C ALA A 67 -8.51 12.86 9.08
N ASP A 68 -7.65 11.85 9.34
CA ASP A 68 -7.72 11.01 10.54
C ASP A 68 -6.37 10.30 10.79
N PRO A 69 -5.42 10.95 11.48
CA PRO A 69 -4.09 10.38 11.74
C PRO A 69 -4.13 9.18 12.72
N GLU A 70 -5.19 9.03 13.51
CA GLU A 70 -5.32 7.88 14.42
C GLU A 70 -5.51 6.56 13.66
N ARG A 71 -6.19 6.59 12.50
CA ARG A 71 -6.29 5.42 11.61
C ARG A 71 -4.94 4.95 11.11
N LEU A 72 -4.05 5.88 10.74
CA LEU A 72 -2.69 5.53 10.30
C LEU A 72 -1.85 5.01 11.47
N TRP A 73 -2.01 5.60 12.65
CA TRP A 73 -1.31 5.14 13.86
C TRP A 73 -1.64 3.70 14.20
N ARG A 74 -2.94 3.35 14.26
CA ARG A 74 -3.39 1.96 14.49
C ARG A 74 -2.86 0.97 13.45
N ARG A 75 -2.64 1.40 12.21
CA ARG A 75 -2.06 0.58 11.13
C ARG A 75 -0.54 0.43 11.20
N MET A 76 0.16 1.37 11.86
CA MET A 76 1.61 1.28 12.06
C MET A 76 2.00 0.36 13.22
N GLU A 77 1.06 0.02 14.09
CA GLU A 77 1.27 -0.94 15.17
C GLU A 77 1.35 -2.36 14.57
N TYR A 78 2.59 -2.78 14.27
CA TYR A 78 2.91 -4.09 13.71
C TYR A 78 2.72 -5.20 14.75
N LYS A 79 1.47 -5.53 15.06
CA LYS A 79 1.11 -6.78 15.72
C LYS A 79 -0.04 -7.45 14.96
N GLU A 80 0.23 -7.80 13.70
CA GLU A 80 -0.55 -8.81 13.00
C GLU A 80 -0.34 -10.14 13.75
N LYS A 81 -1.33 -10.54 14.55
CA LYS A 81 -1.26 -11.74 15.39
C LYS A 81 -1.63 -13.02 14.63
N GLU A 82 -2.32 -12.89 13.49
CA GLU A 82 -2.79 -14.02 12.69
C GLU A 82 -1.67 -14.59 11.78
N ARG A 83 -1.37 -15.88 11.96
CA ARG A 83 -0.29 -16.57 11.23
C ARG A 83 -0.58 -16.67 9.73
N GLU A 84 -1.85 -16.81 9.35
CA GLU A 84 -2.27 -16.96 7.95
C GLU A 84 -2.00 -15.68 7.14
N GLN A 85 -2.31 -14.51 7.71
CA GLN A 85 -2.06 -13.23 7.05
C GLN A 85 -0.56 -12.94 6.91
N ARG A 86 0.26 -13.39 7.87
CA ARG A 86 1.72 -13.32 7.73
C ARG A 86 2.23 -14.20 6.59
N ALA A 87 1.72 -15.41 6.45
CA ALA A 87 2.11 -16.32 5.37
C ALA A 87 1.70 -15.76 4.00
N PHE A 88 0.49 -15.20 3.89
CA PHE A 88 0.03 -14.56 2.66
C PHE A 88 0.90 -13.35 2.29
N VAL A 89 1.20 -12.46 3.24
CA VAL A 89 2.09 -11.31 2.99
C VAL A 89 3.48 -11.77 2.57
N PHE A 90 4.02 -12.81 3.19
CA PHE A 90 5.31 -13.38 2.81
C PHE A 90 5.27 -13.92 1.37
N LEU A 91 4.27 -14.73 1.04
CA LEU A 91 4.10 -15.29 -0.30
C LEU A 91 3.95 -14.19 -1.36
N ALA A 92 3.10 -13.19 -1.10
CA ALA A 92 2.92 -12.05 -1.98
C ALA A 92 4.23 -11.27 -2.19
N THR A 93 5.04 -11.12 -1.13
CA THR A 93 6.35 -10.46 -1.22
C THR A 93 7.33 -11.25 -2.09
N VAL A 94 7.34 -12.58 -1.96
CA VAL A 94 8.20 -13.46 -2.75
C VAL A 94 7.80 -13.44 -4.22
N VAL A 95 6.50 -13.54 -4.54
CA VAL A 95 5.99 -13.47 -5.91
C VAL A 95 6.36 -12.13 -6.55
N LEU A 96 6.12 -11.03 -5.84
CA LEU A 96 6.44 -9.69 -6.32
C LEU A 96 7.95 -9.52 -6.56
N ALA A 97 8.80 -10.05 -5.68
CA ALA A 97 10.25 -10.06 -5.90
C ALA A 97 10.64 -10.89 -7.14
N ALA A 98 10.03 -12.05 -7.34
CA ALA A 98 10.29 -12.91 -8.50
C ALA A 98 9.88 -12.25 -9.81
N GLU A 99 8.73 -11.56 -9.84
CA GLU A 99 8.28 -10.76 -11.00
C GLU A 99 9.31 -9.68 -11.36
N PHE A 100 9.78 -8.90 -10.38
CA PHE A 100 10.79 -7.87 -10.62
C PHE A 100 12.11 -8.45 -11.17
N LEU A 101 12.53 -9.61 -10.66
CA LEU A 101 13.72 -10.31 -11.16
C LEU A 101 13.52 -10.80 -12.60
N ALA A 102 12.36 -11.38 -12.90
CA ALA A 102 12.03 -11.85 -14.23
C ALA A 102 12.03 -10.70 -15.25
N ILE A 103 11.37 -9.58 -14.93
CA ILE A 103 11.32 -8.39 -15.77
C ILE A 103 12.72 -7.81 -15.99
N SER A 104 13.55 -7.73 -14.95
CA SER A 104 14.91 -7.20 -15.06
C SER A 104 15.80 -8.08 -15.94
N CYS A 105 15.65 -9.40 -15.84
CA CYS A 105 16.40 -10.37 -16.63
C CYS A 105 15.95 -10.35 -18.11
N ASP A 106 14.64 -10.33 -18.34
CA ASP A 106 14.03 -10.24 -19.67
C ASP A 106 14.47 -8.96 -20.40
N LEU A 107 14.41 -7.81 -19.72
CA LEU A 107 14.86 -6.52 -20.25
C LEU A 107 16.33 -6.54 -20.68
N ARG A 108 17.19 -7.25 -19.93
CA ARG A 108 18.62 -7.36 -20.23
C ARG A 108 18.89 -8.27 -21.43
N GLN A 109 18.04 -9.27 -21.67
CA GLN A 109 18.18 -10.21 -22.79
C GLN A 109 17.56 -9.67 -24.08
N HIS A 110 16.40 -9.00 -24.00
CA HIS A 110 15.58 -8.64 -25.16
C HIS A 110 15.54 -7.13 -25.45
N GLY A 111 16.01 -6.29 -24.54
CA GLY A 111 16.11 -4.84 -24.72
C GLY A 111 14.81 -4.07 -24.47
N LEU A 112 14.88 -2.74 -24.55
CA LEU A 112 13.88 -1.80 -24.03
C LEU A 112 12.52 -1.76 -24.77
N ASN A 113 12.45 -2.30 -26.00
CA ASN A 113 11.34 -2.08 -26.94
C ASN A 113 10.55 -3.33 -27.32
N GLN A 114 10.70 -4.44 -26.57
CA GLN A 114 10.03 -5.69 -26.91
C GLN A 114 8.50 -5.61 -26.75
N VAL A 115 8.03 -4.85 -25.76
CA VAL A 115 6.61 -4.71 -25.44
C VAL A 115 6.05 -3.43 -26.04
N SER A 116 4.91 -3.56 -26.74
CA SER A 116 4.20 -2.41 -27.30
C SER A 116 3.78 -1.43 -26.19
N PRO A 117 4.00 -0.11 -26.36
CA PRO A 117 3.59 0.89 -25.39
C PRO A 117 2.11 0.82 -25.01
N LEU A 118 1.23 0.40 -25.93
CA LEU A 118 -0.20 0.24 -25.66
C LEU A 118 -0.49 -0.83 -24.60
N VAL A 119 0.26 -1.94 -24.62
CA VAL A 119 0.09 -3.03 -23.66
C VAL A 119 0.54 -2.57 -22.27
N VAL A 120 1.65 -1.83 -22.21
CA VAL A 120 2.17 -1.25 -20.96
C VAL A 120 1.12 -0.31 -20.34
N LEU A 121 0.59 0.62 -21.15
CA LEU A 121 -0.42 1.57 -20.68
C LEU A 121 -1.71 0.89 -20.22
N ALA A 122 -2.15 -0.17 -20.91
CA ALA A 122 -3.34 -0.93 -20.53
C ALA A 122 -3.12 -1.66 -19.18
N ALA A 123 -1.95 -2.28 -18.98
CA ALA A 123 -1.60 -2.93 -17.73
C ALA A 123 -1.53 -1.92 -16.57
N ASP A 124 -0.85 -0.79 -16.77
CA ASP A 124 -0.74 0.28 -15.77
C ASP A 124 -2.11 0.86 -15.41
N THR A 125 -3.01 0.99 -16.38
CA THR A 125 -4.40 1.40 -16.14
C THR A 125 -5.13 0.39 -15.24
N GLY A 126 -4.96 -0.92 -15.51
CA GLY A 126 -5.53 -1.97 -14.67
C GLY A 126 -5.03 -1.91 -13.23
N VAL A 127 -3.71 -1.71 -13.04
CA VAL A 127 -3.09 -1.56 -11.72
C VAL A 127 -3.62 -0.33 -11.01
N PHE A 128 -3.73 0.81 -11.70
CA PHE A 128 -4.30 2.04 -11.16
C PHE A 128 -5.76 1.86 -10.73
N LEU A 129 -6.59 1.20 -11.53
CA LEU A 129 -7.98 0.91 -11.18
C LEU A 129 -8.09 -0.03 -9.97
N GLY A 130 -7.25 -1.07 -9.90
CA GLY A 130 -7.15 -1.93 -8.72
C GLY A 130 -6.76 -1.16 -7.47
N TYR A 131 -5.85 -0.20 -7.62
CA TYR A 131 -5.48 0.71 -6.54
C TYR A 131 -6.66 1.60 -6.09
N CYS A 132 -7.40 2.18 -7.03
CA CYS A 132 -8.61 2.96 -6.72
C CYS A 132 -9.65 2.12 -5.97
N LEU A 133 -9.88 0.88 -6.40
CA LEU A 133 -10.78 -0.06 -5.71
C LEU A 133 -10.30 -0.32 -4.28
N PHE A 134 -9.01 -0.59 -4.09
CA PHE A 134 -8.42 -0.80 -2.78
C PHE A 134 -8.63 0.41 -1.86
N VAL A 135 -8.39 1.63 -2.35
CA VAL A 135 -8.62 2.87 -1.59
C VAL A 135 -10.11 3.04 -1.25
N TRP A 136 -11.00 2.72 -2.18
CA TRP A 136 -12.44 2.78 -1.94
C TRP A 136 -12.85 1.79 -0.83
N VAL A 137 -12.37 0.56 -0.88
CA VAL A 137 -12.60 -0.45 0.18
C VAL A 137 -12.06 0.05 1.53
N LEU A 138 -10.87 0.67 1.56
CA LEU A 138 -10.32 1.25 2.79
C LEU A 138 -11.15 2.42 3.33
N LYS A 139 -11.80 3.19 2.45
CA LYS A 139 -12.65 4.32 2.83
C LYS A 139 -13.99 3.85 3.38
N GLU A 140 -14.62 2.89 2.70
CA GLU A 140 -15.91 2.31 3.08
C GLU A 140 -15.77 1.49 4.36
N ASN A 141 -14.69 0.72 4.46
CA ASN A 141 -14.37 -0.05 5.65
C ASN A 141 -13.61 0.81 6.67
N SER A 142 -14.30 1.82 7.19
CA SER A 142 -13.84 2.64 8.30
C SER A 142 -13.54 1.85 9.59
N TYR A 143 -14.01 0.60 9.65
CA TYR A 143 -13.79 -0.37 10.73
C TYR A 143 -12.72 -1.43 10.40
N ALA A 144 -12.06 -1.37 9.24
CA ALA A 144 -10.90 -2.20 8.91
C ALA A 144 -9.67 -1.70 9.69
N SER A 145 -9.78 -1.76 11.01
CA SER A 145 -8.64 -1.95 11.89
C SER A 145 -7.99 -3.28 11.51
N ARG A 146 -6.66 -3.30 11.44
CA ARG A 146 -5.82 -4.49 11.22
C ARG A 146 -5.90 -5.49 12.39
N ILE A 147 -6.82 -5.23 13.32
CA ILE A 147 -7.08 -5.94 14.55
C ILE A 147 -8.59 -5.87 14.70
N ILE A 148 -9.28 -7.01 14.67
CA ILE A 148 -10.70 -7.09 15.05
C ILE A 148 -10.73 -6.79 16.55
N VAL A 149 -10.92 -5.52 16.91
CA VAL A 149 -11.18 -5.13 18.30
C VAL A 149 -12.68 -4.94 18.39
N VAL A 150 -13.35 -5.81 19.13
CA VAL A 150 -14.74 -5.60 19.53
C VAL A 150 -14.73 -4.46 20.54
N GLU A 151 -14.96 -3.23 20.08
CA GLU A 151 -15.25 -2.10 20.96
C GLU A 151 -16.70 -2.22 21.44
N VAL A 152 -16.89 -2.19 22.77
CA VAL A 152 -18.21 -2.17 23.40
C VAL A 152 -18.92 -0.88 22.97
N GLY A 153 -19.88 -1.00 22.04
CA GLY A 153 -20.62 0.13 21.45
C GLY A 153 -20.65 0.18 19.91
N GLN A 154 -20.06 -0.80 19.21
CA GLN A 154 -20.08 -0.87 17.76
C GLN A 154 -21.51 -0.94 17.19
N LYS A 155 -21.92 0.11 16.47
CA LYS A 155 -23.17 0.12 15.69
C LYS A 155 -22.95 -0.73 14.43
N VAL A 156 -23.72 -1.80 14.28
CA VAL A 156 -23.67 -2.70 13.12
C VAL A 156 -23.96 -1.90 11.85
N ILE A 157 -23.09 -2.03 10.85
CA ILE A 157 -23.27 -1.37 9.56
C ILE A 157 -24.21 -2.26 8.74
N ASP A 158 -25.45 -1.82 8.56
CA ASP A 158 -26.50 -2.57 7.86
C ASP A 158 -26.51 -2.34 6.33
N THR A 159 -25.52 -1.62 5.78
CA THR A 159 -25.46 -1.31 4.33
C THR A 159 -24.07 -1.50 3.75
N GLY A 160 -23.99 -2.22 2.62
CA GLY A 160 -22.79 -2.37 1.80
C GLY A 160 -22.53 -3.81 1.34
N PRO A 161 -21.49 -4.02 0.50
CA PRO A 161 -21.15 -5.34 -0.07
C PRO A 161 -20.74 -6.41 0.95
N THR A 162 -20.45 -6.00 2.19
CA THR A 162 -20.01 -6.88 3.29
C THR A 162 -21.14 -7.69 3.91
N LEU A 163 -22.41 -7.38 3.59
CA LEU A 163 -23.58 -8.07 4.13
C LEU A 163 -23.63 -9.56 3.74
N SER A 164 -23.14 -9.91 2.55
CA SER A 164 -23.20 -11.28 2.02
C SER A 164 -22.23 -12.27 2.69
N LEU A 165 -21.36 -11.82 3.61
CA LEU A 165 -20.40 -12.66 4.34
C LEU A 165 -20.66 -12.69 5.86
N ALA A 166 -21.79 -12.13 6.32
CA ALA A 166 -22.17 -12.20 7.72
C ALA A 166 -22.54 -13.65 8.08
N ILE A 167 -21.61 -14.36 8.73
CA ILE A 167 -21.87 -15.67 9.33
C ILE A 167 -22.72 -15.41 10.59
N PRO A 168 -23.93 -15.99 10.69
CA PRO A 168 -24.72 -15.90 11.91
C PRO A 168 -24.01 -16.69 13.03
N CYS A 169 -23.60 -15.99 14.09
CA CYS A 169 -23.19 -16.65 15.33
C CYS A 169 -24.45 -17.05 16.12
N THR A 170 -24.75 -18.34 16.15
CA THR A 170 -25.56 -18.99 17.20
C THR A 170 -24.66 -19.55 18.27
#